data_AF-A0A6J7H3W1-F1
#
_entry.id   AF-A0A6J7H3W1-F1
#
_cell.length_a   1.000
_cell.length_b   1.000
_cell.length_c   1.000
_cell.angle_alpha   90.00
_cell.angle_beta   90.00
_cell.angle_gamma   90.00
#
_symmetry.space_group_name_H-M   'P 1'
#
loop_
_entity.id
_entity.type
_entity.pdbx_description
1 polymer ?
#
loop_
_entity_poly.entity_id
_entity_poly.type
_entity_poly.pdbx_seq_one_letter_code
_entity_poly.pdbx_strand_id
1 'polypeptide(L)'
;MKTRTVSLLLCALIISSSTTAQAASPVKTKSAPKQSATPKKVFYKAPKSAPLSTIYDTEGCAVGFDSSGKQVTTPILQALVNNVWLDVKTIEIGWKKTCNDSRLPNNKYFAFARAALGNNLKIRWKFIGPVNIFGRDESGNGISRPVTFYQRKKVVFYDPPPMAGANPITFANITSRIDEIAPIVWQNSQDVIAQNANLPGAKTPFVIYRSPHLGDGFYKDASLWMKRVNSLYANFAHPIKTYLYFTTGQDLESTYKEVSKSINDSYARDIKELYGSSIFGRSIDCKGSSPGRAHTQFPELIGMVFAGSCIDGEFNNEDMVTHEYTHQIQEAQLWNGQRSGRDIVEPCWMVEGQATLTAGVELDTLQRYLDTKFGMSHPYLLGPGGTDYVDNPKITWTKEYVLNYYKDANIPSECKKTNKFALSYSVGFLTVEALSAIRGIESHMSFEQKLGAGVPFDKAFINTFGISWDEAAPILATVVATQMAKVNN
;
A
#
# COMPACT_ATOMS: atom_id res chain seq x y z
N MET A 1 -42.63 -38.36 26.75
CA MET A 1 -44.08 -38.72 26.74
C MET A 1 -44.84 -37.72 25.87
N LYS A 2 -45.95 -38.15 25.24
CA LYS A 2 -46.86 -37.36 24.36
C LYS A 2 -46.26 -36.89 23.02
N THR A 3 -46.09 -37.85 22.10
CA THR A 3 -46.29 -37.62 20.65
C THR A 3 -47.74 -37.92 20.29
N ARG A 4 -48.31 -37.23 19.28
CA ARG A 4 -49.65 -37.51 18.72
C ARG A 4 -49.52 -38.01 17.28
N THR A 5 -50.23 -39.10 17.00
CA THR A 5 -50.60 -39.65 15.68
C THR A 5 -51.51 -38.64 14.93
N VAL A 6 -51.66 -38.63 13.59
CA VAL A 6 -52.36 -39.60 12.72
C VAL A 6 -52.08 -39.27 11.23
N SER A 7 -51.94 -40.31 10.39
CA SER A 7 -52.34 -40.55 8.96
C SER A 7 -52.77 -39.42 8.00
N LEU A 8 -52.86 -39.53 6.66
CA LEU A 8 -52.45 -40.47 5.59
C LEU A 8 -52.60 -39.69 4.26
N LEU A 9 -51.91 -40.03 3.16
CA LEU A 9 -52.58 -40.33 1.87
C LEU A 9 -51.63 -40.95 0.82
N LEU A 10 -52.16 -41.91 0.06
CA LEU A 10 -51.57 -42.48 -1.15
C LEU A 10 -51.90 -41.60 -2.38
N CYS A 11 -50.98 -41.54 -3.34
CA CYS A 11 -51.27 -42.00 -4.70
C CYS A 11 -49.98 -42.22 -5.51
N ALA A 12 -49.88 -43.37 -6.16
CA ALA A 12 -48.88 -43.65 -7.19
C ALA A 12 -49.61 -43.74 -8.53
N LEU A 13 -48.94 -43.35 -9.62
CA LEU A 13 -49.31 -43.86 -10.94
C LEU A 13 -48.04 -44.14 -11.77
N ILE A 14 -47.98 -45.35 -12.30
CA ILE A 14 -46.96 -45.84 -13.23
C ILE A 14 -47.58 -45.79 -14.63
N ILE A 15 -46.82 -45.34 -15.63
CA ILE A 15 -47.02 -45.76 -17.03
C ILE A 15 -45.66 -46.15 -17.60
N SER A 16 -45.63 -47.27 -18.33
CA SER A 16 -44.43 -47.90 -18.88
C SER A 16 -44.66 -48.39 -20.31
N SER A 17 -43.60 -48.35 -21.13
CA SER A 17 -43.33 -49.16 -22.34
C SER A 17 -42.06 -48.59 -22.98
N SER A 18 -40.93 -49.30 -23.12
CA SER A 18 -40.65 -50.40 -24.08
C SER A 18 -40.72 -49.91 -25.54
N THR A 19 -39.90 -50.30 -26.53
CA THR A 19 -38.72 -51.20 -26.66
C THR A 19 -37.63 -50.44 -27.48
N THR A 20 -36.44 -50.92 -27.89
CA THR A 20 -35.79 -52.26 -27.98
C THR A 20 -34.25 -52.08 -27.87
N ALA A 21 -33.47 -53.17 -27.89
CA ALA A 21 -32.02 -53.14 -28.15
C ALA A 21 -31.68 -53.84 -29.49
N GLN A 22 -30.65 -53.40 -30.20
CA GLN A 22 -30.00 -54.20 -31.24
C GLN A 22 -28.51 -53.83 -31.35
N ALA A 23 -27.66 -54.84 -31.49
CA ALA A 23 -26.21 -54.70 -31.58
C ALA A 23 -25.70 -55.27 -32.92
N ALA A 24 -24.63 -54.68 -33.48
CA ALA A 24 -23.47 -55.37 -34.09
C ALA A 24 -22.72 -54.50 -35.13
N SER A 25 -21.54 -54.02 -34.72
CA SER A 25 -20.28 -54.12 -35.49
C SER A 25 -20.19 -53.36 -36.86
N PRO A 26 -19.06 -53.41 -37.62
CA PRO A 26 -18.19 -52.24 -37.68
C PRO A 26 -17.85 -51.75 -39.11
N VAL A 27 -17.69 -50.44 -39.30
CA VAL A 27 -17.21 -49.89 -40.59
C VAL A 27 -15.91 -49.10 -40.40
N LYS A 28 -14.85 -49.57 -41.07
CA LYS A 28 -13.56 -48.87 -41.16
C LYS A 28 -13.65 -47.64 -42.06
N THR A 29 -12.99 -46.56 -41.61
CA THR A 29 -12.28 -45.54 -42.40
C THR A 29 -12.96 -44.97 -43.66
N LYS A 30 -13.37 -43.70 -43.58
CA LYS A 30 -13.13 -42.74 -44.66
C LYS A 30 -12.20 -41.65 -44.15
N SER A 31 -11.07 -41.47 -44.83
CA SER A 31 -10.17 -40.34 -44.65
C SER A 31 -10.84 -39.05 -45.13
N ALA A 32 -10.76 -38.00 -44.32
CA ALA A 32 -11.24 -36.66 -44.64
C ALA A 32 -10.06 -35.66 -44.53
N PRO A 33 -10.13 -34.47 -45.18
CA PRO A 33 -8.92 -33.83 -45.70
C PRO A 33 -8.02 -33.16 -44.66
N LYS A 34 -6.72 -33.06 -44.98
CA LYS A 34 -5.81 -32.08 -44.37
C LYS A 34 -6.29 -30.65 -44.69
N GLN A 35 -7.08 -30.04 -43.81
CA GLN A 35 -7.20 -28.60 -43.77
C GLN A 35 -6.13 -28.02 -42.85
N SER A 36 -5.02 -27.60 -43.47
CA SER A 36 -4.04 -26.71 -42.84
C SER A 36 -4.64 -25.30 -42.70
N ALA A 37 -5.58 -25.15 -41.77
CA ALA A 37 -6.02 -23.84 -41.30
C ALA A 37 -5.18 -23.47 -40.09
N THR A 38 -4.21 -22.56 -40.26
CA THR A 38 -3.44 -21.99 -39.15
C THR A 38 -4.43 -21.45 -38.11
N PRO A 39 -4.44 -21.93 -36.85
CA PRO A 39 -5.44 -21.50 -35.88
C PRO A 39 -5.40 -19.98 -35.73
N LYS A 40 -6.51 -19.30 -36.03
CA LYS A 40 -6.61 -17.85 -35.77
C LYS A 40 -6.44 -17.65 -34.27
N LYS A 41 -5.31 -17.06 -33.86
CA LYS A 41 -5.04 -16.74 -32.45
C LYS A 41 -6.24 -15.98 -31.86
N VAL A 42 -6.88 -16.59 -30.87
CA VAL A 42 -7.97 -15.95 -30.13
C VAL A 42 -7.35 -15.07 -29.06
N PHE A 43 -7.50 -13.76 -29.21
CA PHE A 43 -7.04 -12.79 -28.23
C PHE A 43 -8.15 -12.45 -27.23
N TYR A 44 -7.76 -12.12 -26.00
CA TYR A 44 -8.65 -11.47 -25.06
C TYR A 44 -9.20 -10.16 -25.65
N LYS A 45 -10.52 -10.03 -25.67
CA LYS A 45 -11.22 -8.79 -26.03
C LYS A 45 -11.71 -8.12 -24.76
N ALA A 46 -11.11 -7.00 -24.41
CA ALA A 46 -11.54 -6.18 -23.28
C ALA A 46 -12.98 -5.67 -23.49
N PRO A 47 -13.79 -5.51 -22.42
CA PRO A 47 -15.04 -4.76 -22.47
C PRO A 47 -14.83 -3.36 -23.08
N LYS A 48 -15.83 -2.84 -23.82
CA LYS A 48 -15.74 -1.50 -24.45
C LYS A 48 -15.49 -0.35 -23.44
N SER A 49 -15.84 -0.56 -22.18
CA SER A 49 -15.68 0.39 -21.07
C SER A 49 -14.45 0.10 -20.17
N ALA A 50 -13.61 -0.87 -20.53
CA ALA A 50 -12.41 -1.20 -19.76
C ALA A 50 -11.36 -0.07 -19.82
N PRO A 51 -10.85 0.41 -18.68
CA PRO A 51 -9.83 1.45 -18.66
C PRO A 51 -8.48 0.91 -19.14
N LEU A 52 -7.65 1.82 -19.66
CA LEU A 52 -6.26 1.52 -19.94
C LEU A 52 -5.51 1.25 -18.64
N SER A 53 -4.91 0.07 -18.56
CA SER A 53 -4.16 -0.41 -17.41
C SER A 53 -2.69 -0.58 -17.83
N THR A 54 -1.76 -0.09 -17.01
CA THR A 54 -0.34 -0.41 -17.19
C THR A 54 0.07 -1.39 -16.11
N ILE A 55 0.49 -2.57 -16.53
CA ILE A 55 0.90 -3.69 -15.70
C ILE A 55 2.42 -3.71 -15.66
N TYR A 56 2.94 -3.55 -14.45
CA TYR A 56 4.34 -3.75 -14.15
C TYR A 56 4.45 -4.92 -13.18
N ASP A 57 5.26 -5.92 -13.52
CA ASP A 57 5.81 -6.85 -12.54
C ASP A 57 4.77 -7.55 -11.64
N THR A 58 3.97 -8.40 -12.27
CA THR A 58 3.10 -9.38 -11.61
C THR A 58 3.81 -10.73 -11.50
N GLU A 59 5.01 -10.75 -10.93
CA GLU A 59 6.01 -11.84 -11.07
C GLU A 59 6.63 -11.95 -12.48
N GLY A 60 6.70 -10.85 -13.23
CA GLY A 60 7.09 -10.83 -14.64
C GLY A 60 8.59 -11.00 -14.93
N CYS A 61 9.39 -11.58 -14.04
CA CYS A 61 10.84 -11.61 -14.18
C CYS A 61 11.35 -12.75 -15.06
N ALA A 62 12.24 -12.45 -16.01
CA ALA A 62 12.87 -13.43 -16.88
C ALA A 62 14.23 -12.96 -17.42
N VAL A 63 14.98 -13.86 -18.05
CA VAL A 63 16.16 -13.48 -18.85
C VAL A 63 15.69 -12.88 -20.16
N GLY A 64 15.52 -11.56 -20.20
CA GLY A 64 15.06 -10.84 -21.39
C GLY A 64 16.11 -10.83 -22.51
N PHE A 65 17.37 -10.64 -22.15
CA PHE A 65 18.49 -10.41 -23.06
C PHE A 65 19.72 -11.24 -22.68
N ASP A 66 20.52 -11.64 -23.67
CA ASP A 66 21.82 -12.27 -23.45
C ASP A 66 22.93 -11.26 -23.10
N SER A 67 24.16 -11.74 -22.90
CA SER A 67 25.34 -10.92 -22.60
C SER A 67 25.76 -9.96 -23.72
N SER A 68 25.28 -10.16 -24.95
CA SER A 68 25.48 -9.23 -26.08
C SER A 68 24.41 -8.14 -26.15
N GLY A 69 23.40 -8.17 -25.28
CA GLY A 69 22.25 -7.26 -25.31
C GLY A 69 21.19 -7.65 -26.34
N LYS A 70 21.27 -8.84 -26.95
CA LYS A 70 20.26 -9.35 -27.87
C LYS A 70 19.11 -9.98 -27.09
N GLN A 71 17.87 -9.68 -27.50
CA GLN A 71 16.68 -10.24 -26.84
C GLN A 71 16.58 -11.75 -27.13
N VAL A 72 16.51 -12.55 -26.06
CA VAL A 72 16.41 -14.02 -26.12
C VAL A 72 15.05 -14.57 -25.69
N THR A 73 14.23 -13.72 -25.08
CA THR A 73 12.89 -14.08 -24.60
C THR A 73 11.87 -13.05 -25.04
N THR A 74 10.72 -13.50 -25.53
CA THR A 74 9.56 -12.64 -25.84
C THR A 74 8.50 -12.79 -24.74
N PRO A 75 8.17 -11.71 -24.01
CA PRO A 75 7.09 -11.74 -23.04
C PRO A 75 5.74 -11.62 -23.75
N ILE A 76 4.75 -12.34 -23.26
CA ILE A 76 3.35 -12.27 -23.69
C ILE A 76 2.50 -12.20 -22.44
N LEU A 77 1.64 -11.19 -22.35
CA LEU A 77 0.62 -11.12 -21.32
C LEU A 77 -0.56 -12.03 -21.70
N GLN A 78 -0.99 -12.90 -20.79
CA GLN A 78 -2.15 -13.77 -20.97
C GLN A 78 -3.22 -13.50 -19.92
N ALA A 79 -4.48 -13.72 -20.27
CA ALA A 79 -5.65 -13.62 -19.40
C ALA A 79 -6.46 -14.93 -19.40
N LEU A 80 -6.94 -15.34 -18.24
CA LEU A 80 -7.79 -16.52 -18.07
C LEU A 80 -9.26 -16.13 -18.29
N VAL A 81 -9.89 -16.71 -19.32
CA VAL A 81 -11.31 -16.55 -19.62
C VAL A 81 -11.91 -17.93 -19.84
N ASN A 82 -12.98 -18.26 -19.12
CA ASN A 82 -13.67 -19.56 -19.21
C ASN A 82 -12.70 -20.76 -19.12
N ASN A 83 -11.76 -20.69 -18.15
CA ASN A 83 -10.67 -21.64 -17.93
C ASN A 83 -9.63 -21.79 -19.08
N VAL A 84 -9.66 -20.93 -20.09
CA VAL A 84 -8.68 -20.88 -21.19
C VAL A 84 -7.78 -19.66 -21.06
N TRP A 85 -6.47 -19.85 -21.20
CA TRP A 85 -5.49 -18.75 -21.24
C TRP A 85 -5.41 -18.16 -22.66
N LEU A 86 -5.84 -16.90 -22.81
CA LEU A 86 -5.83 -16.16 -24.07
C LEU A 86 -4.73 -15.09 -24.05
N ASP A 87 -4.04 -14.91 -25.18
CA ASP A 87 -3.08 -13.82 -25.36
C ASP A 87 -3.82 -12.47 -25.28
N VAL A 88 -3.29 -11.51 -24.51
CA VAL A 88 -3.84 -10.15 -24.38
C VAL A 88 -3.28 -9.26 -25.48
N LYS A 89 -4.15 -8.50 -26.16
CA LYS A 89 -3.69 -7.46 -27.09
C LYS A 89 -3.16 -6.27 -26.29
N THR A 90 -1.84 -6.10 -26.28
CA THR A 90 -1.15 -4.97 -25.64
C THR A 90 -1.05 -3.76 -26.57
N ILE A 91 -1.05 -2.58 -25.98
CA ILE A 91 -0.72 -1.29 -26.62
C ILE A 91 0.80 -1.07 -26.60
N GLU A 92 1.42 -1.43 -25.48
CA GLU A 92 2.85 -1.33 -25.23
C GLU A 92 3.27 -2.61 -24.48
N ILE A 93 4.46 -3.14 -24.77
CA ILE A 93 5.04 -4.30 -24.07
C ILE A 93 6.56 -4.24 -24.18
N GLY A 94 7.27 -4.59 -23.10
CA GLY A 94 8.73 -4.47 -23.07
C GLY A 94 9.37 -4.98 -21.78
N TRP A 95 10.61 -4.55 -21.55
CA TRP A 95 11.46 -5.01 -20.45
C TRP A 95 12.02 -3.84 -19.62
N LYS A 96 12.21 -4.06 -18.31
CA LYS A 96 12.89 -3.12 -17.39
C LYS A 96 13.96 -3.86 -16.57
N LYS A 97 15.19 -3.33 -16.54
CA LYS A 97 16.37 -3.96 -15.88
C LYS A 97 16.39 -3.73 -14.36
N THR A 98 15.36 -4.15 -13.66
CA THR A 98 15.19 -3.91 -12.21
C THR A 98 14.77 -5.16 -11.42
N CYS A 99 14.88 -6.36 -12.00
CA CYS A 99 14.55 -7.59 -11.29
C CYS A 99 15.67 -8.06 -10.38
N ASN A 100 15.34 -8.52 -9.17
CA ASN A 100 16.27 -9.15 -8.25
C ASN A 100 15.87 -10.57 -7.79
N ASP A 101 15.39 -11.41 -8.70
CA ASP A 101 15.18 -12.83 -8.42
C ASP A 101 16.52 -13.59 -8.38
N SER A 102 16.78 -14.37 -7.33
CA SER A 102 18.02 -15.15 -7.18
C SER A 102 18.02 -16.48 -7.94
N ARG A 103 16.85 -16.93 -8.41
CA ARG A 103 16.67 -18.20 -9.14
C ARG A 103 16.97 -18.06 -10.64
N LEU A 104 17.17 -16.83 -11.11
CA LEU A 104 17.50 -16.52 -12.49
C LEU A 104 18.96 -16.07 -12.61
N PRO A 105 19.63 -16.37 -13.74
CA PRO A 105 21.01 -15.95 -13.96
C PRO A 105 21.12 -14.43 -14.15
N ASN A 106 22.35 -13.95 -14.31
CA ASN A 106 22.64 -12.57 -14.69
C ASN A 106 21.87 -12.17 -15.97
N ASN A 107 21.54 -10.89 -16.11
CA ASN A 107 20.64 -10.33 -17.14
C ASN A 107 19.15 -10.70 -16.97
N LYS A 108 18.67 -10.61 -15.73
CA LYS A 108 17.25 -10.67 -15.34
C LYS A 108 16.53 -9.31 -15.50
N TYR A 109 15.33 -9.33 -16.09
CA TYR A 109 14.50 -8.16 -16.40
C TYR A 109 13.05 -8.44 -16.02
N PHE A 110 12.31 -7.41 -15.62
CA PHE A 110 10.85 -7.48 -15.53
C PHE A 110 10.19 -7.17 -16.86
N ALA A 111 9.23 -7.99 -17.27
CA ALA A 111 8.29 -7.65 -18.31
C ALA A 111 7.28 -6.61 -17.82
N PHE A 112 6.88 -5.70 -18.70
CA PHE A 112 5.78 -4.76 -18.48
C PHE A 112 4.89 -4.69 -19.71
N ALA A 113 3.62 -4.30 -19.54
CA ALA A 113 2.72 -4.03 -20.65
C ALA A 113 1.67 -2.96 -20.31
N ARG A 114 1.24 -2.19 -21.31
CA ARG A 114 0.01 -1.39 -21.26
C ARG A 114 -1.07 -2.10 -22.07
N ALA A 115 -2.23 -2.35 -21.47
CA ALA A 115 -3.36 -3.05 -22.09
C ALA A 115 -4.70 -2.56 -21.52
N ALA A 116 -5.79 -2.70 -22.28
CA ALA A 116 -7.13 -2.57 -21.71
C ALA A 116 -7.55 -3.93 -21.10
N LEU A 117 -7.97 -3.94 -19.83
CA LEU A 117 -8.37 -5.15 -19.12
C LEU A 117 -9.67 -4.94 -18.35
N GLY A 118 -10.53 -5.97 -18.33
CA GLY A 118 -11.69 -6.03 -17.44
C GLY A 118 -11.30 -6.38 -15.99
N ASN A 119 -12.22 -6.10 -15.07
CA ASN A 119 -12.04 -6.35 -13.65
C ASN A 119 -12.04 -7.85 -13.28
N ASN A 120 -11.41 -8.20 -12.15
CA ASN A 120 -11.31 -9.54 -11.56
C ASN A 120 -10.72 -10.61 -12.50
N LEU A 121 -9.91 -10.19 -13.46
CA LEU A 121 -9.36 -11.07 -14.50
C LEU A 121 -8.05 -11.70 -14.02
N LYS A 122 -7.97 -13.04 -13.95
CA LYS A 122 -6.68 -13.69 -13.69
C LYS A 122 -5.76 -13.51 -14.89
N ILE A 123 -4.57 -12.96 -14.67
CA ILE A 123 -3.55 -12.73 -15.69
C ILE A 123 -2.25 -13.45 -15.32
N ARG A 124 -1.40 -13.73 -16.32
CA ARG A 124 -0.04 -14.25 -16.13
C ARG A 124 0.86 -13.80 -17.27
N TRP A 125 2.17 -13.92 -17.09
CA TRP A 125 3.14 -13.83 -18.17
C TRP A 125 3.42 -15.21 -18.76
N LYS A 126 3.51 -15.28 -20.09
CA LYS A 126 4.10 -16.37 -20.86
C LYS A 126 5.36 -15.87 -21.54
N PHE A 127 6.43 -16.64 -21.46
CA PHE A 127 7.76 -16.29 -21.93
C PHE A 127 8.19 -17.28 -23.01
N ILE A 128 8.19 -16.84 -24.27
CA ILE A 128 8.69 -17.63 -25.39
C ILE A 128 10.22 -17.48 -25.39
N GLY A 129 10.93 -18.52 -24.98
CA GLY A 129 12.38 -18.55 -24.84
C GLY A 129 12.85 -19.59 -23.81
N PRO A 130 14.17 -19.77 -23.65
CA PRO A 130 14.76 -20.77 -22.76
C PRO A 130 14.76 -20.32 -21.28
N VAL A 131 13.59 -19.92 -20.73
CA VAL A 131 13.45 -19.44 -19.35
C VAL A 131 12.54 -20.37 -18.55
N ASN A 132 12.91 -20.63 -17.30
CA ASN A 132 12.10 -21.33 -16.30
C ASN A 132 12.09 -20.51 -15.01
N ILE A 133 10.91 -20.01 -14.60
CA ILE A 133 10.79 -19.04 -13.49
C ILE A 133 9.92 -19.63 -12.36
N PHE A 134 8.75 -20.16 -12.74
CA PHE A 134 7.80 -20.79 -11.83
C PHE A 134 7.15 -22.06 -12.41
N GLY A 135 7.47 -22.42 -13.65
CA GLY A 135 6.89 -23.55 -14.37
C GLY A 135 6.97 -23.37 -15.88
N ARG A 136 6.51 -24.39 -16.63
CA ARG A 136 6.38 -24.37 -18.09
C ARG A 136 4.95 -24.72 -18.52
N ASP A 137 4.52 -24.21 -19.67
CA ASP A 137 3.33 -24.73 -20.35
C ASP A 137 3.63 -26.03 -21.13
N GLU A 138 2.57 -26.65 -21.68
CA GLU A 138 2.66 -27.89 -22.47
C GLU A 138 3.57 -27.77 -23.71
N SER A 139 3.80 -26.55 -24.18
CA SER A 139 4.71 -26.24 -25.30
C SER A 139 6.11 -25.83 -24.82
N GLY A 140 6.44 -26.06 -23.54
CA GLY A 140 7.75 -25.80 -22.95
C GLY A 140 8.05 -24.32 -22.64
N ASN A 141 7.12 -23.38 -22.84
CA ASN A 141 7.35 -21.96 -22.60
C ASN A 141 7.32 -21.66 -21.09
N GLY A 142 8.19 -20.77 -20.62
CA GLY A 142 8.16 -20.34 -19.22
C GLY A 142 6.88 -19.57 -18.88
N ILE A 143 6.33 -19.74 -17.68
CA ILE A 143 5.16 -19.00 -17.19
C ILE A 143 5.40 -18.41 -15.79
N SER A 144 4.81 -17.25 -15.51
CA SER A 144 4.66 -16.73 -14.14
C SER A 144 3.49 -17.42 -13.41
N ARG A 145 3.36 -17.23 -12.09
CA ARG A 145 2.10 -17.62 -11.44
C ARG A 145 0.95 -16.71 -11.93
N PRO A 146 -0.30 -17.17 -11.83
CA PRO A 146 -1.47 -16.33 -12.06
C PRO A 146 -1.65 -15.31 -10.93
N VAL A 147 -1.90 -14.05 -11.27
CA VAL A 147 -2.42 -13.03 -10.33
C VAL A 147 -3.82 -12.61 -10.75
N THR A 148 -4.71 -12.31 -9.80
CA THR A 148 -5.99 -11.67 -10.13
C THR A 148 -5.75 -10.18 -10.33
N PHE A 149 -6.04 -9.64 -11.51
CA PHE A 149 -6.05 -8.21 -11.75
C PHE A 149 -7.35 -7.60 -11.25
N TYR A 150 -7.23 -6.70 -10.28
CA TYR A 150 -8.32 -5.83 -9.88
C TYR A 150 -8.19 -4.51 -10.64
N GLN A 151 -9.22 -4.19 -11.42
CA GLN A 151 -9.31 -2.93 -12.14
C GLN A 151 -9.40 -1.79 -11.11
N ARG A 152 -8.55 -0.78 -11.24
CA ARG A 152 -8.72 0.48 -10.48
C ARG A 152 -10.15 0.98 -10.74
N LYS A 153 -10.93 1.15 -9.67
CA LYS A 153 -12.23 1.85 -9.76
C LYS A 153 -11.98 3.22 -10.40
N LYS A 154 -12.95 3.75 -11.14
CA LYS A 154 -12.89 5.14 -11.60
C LYS A 154 -12.90 6.03 -10.36
N VAL A 155 -11.71 6.49 -9.95
CA VAL A 155 -11.54 7.33 -8.76
C VAL A 155 -12.18 8.69 -9.07
N VAL A 156 -13.18 9.05 -8.29
CA VAL A 156 -13.57 10.45 -8.12
C VAL A 156 -12.57 10.99 -7.11
N PHE A 157 -11.71 11.92 -7.54
CA PHE A 157 -10.76 12.54 -6.62
C PHE A 157 -11.53 13.38 -5.61
N TYR A 158 -11.24 13.20 -4.33
CA TYR A 158 -11.62 14.18 -3.33
C TYR A 158 -10.59 15.31 -3.38
N ASP A 159 -11.01 16.50 -3.82
CA ASP A 159 -10.21 17.71 -3.75
C ASP A 159 -10.67 18.51 -2.52
N PRO A 160 -9.83 18.63 -1.46
CA PRO A 160 -10.21 19.31 -0.24
C PRO A 160 -10.56 20.78 -0.48
N PRO A 161 -11.46 21.37 0.32
CA PRO A 161 -11.71 22.80 0.26
C PRO A 161 -10.41 23.59 0.56
N PRO A 162 -10.17 24.74 -0.10
CA PRO A 162 -9.03 25.58 0.22
C PRO A 162 -9.14 26.10 1.67
N MET A 163 -7.98 26.35 2.29
CA MET A 163 -7.89 26.90 3.64
C MET A 163 -8.72 28.17 3.79
N ALA A 164 -9.68 28.15 4.71
CA ALA A 164 -10.57 29.28 4.97
C ALA A 164 -9.85 30.37 5.79
N GLY A 165 -10.06 31.63 5.42
CA GLY A 165 -9.54 32.78 6.16
C GLY A 165 -9.29 34.01 5.28
N ALA A 166 -9.22 35.19 5.90
CA ALA A 166 -8.99 36.45 5.19
C ALA A 166 -7.53 36.65 4.72
N ASN A 167 -6.58 35.88 5.25
CA ASN A 167 -5.16 35.94 4.91
C ASN A 167 -4.51 34.54 4.99
N PRO A 168 -4.77 33.64 4.03
CA PRO A 168 -4.24 32.28 4.05
C PRO A 168 -2.71 32.24 3.92
N ILE A 169 -2.10 31.16 4.41
CA ILE A 169 -0.71 30.84 4.08
C ILE A 169 -0.67 30.32 2.63
N THR A 170 0.35 30.75 1.90
CA THR A 170 0.58 30.45 0.49
C THR A 170 2.08 30.29 0.26
N PHE A 171 2.49 29.70 -0.87
CA PHE A 171 3.90 29.64 -1.27
C PHE A 171 4.57 31.03 -1.33
N ALA A 172 3.82 32.11 -1.54
CA ALA A 172 4.35 33.47 -1.61
C ALA A 172 4.64 34.12 -0.23
N ASN A 173 4.01 33.65 0.86
CA ASN A 173 4.15 34.26 2.20
C ASN A 173 4.57 33.28 3.32
N ILE A 174 4.65 31.97 3.05
CA ILE A 174 4.97 30.96 4.07
C ILE A 174 6.33 31.17 4.75
N THR A 175 7.34 31.64 4.01
CA THR A 175 8.70 31.88 4.54
C THR A 175 8.78 33.01 5.57
N SER A 176 7.80 33.93 5.58
CA SER A 176 7.68 34.99 6.60
C SER A 176 6.65 34.67 7.69
N ARG A 177 6.00 33.49 7.63
CA ARG A 177 4.91 33.07 8.53
C ARG A 177 5.15 31.67 9.12
N ILE A 178 6.42 31.28 9.26
CA ILE A 178 6.84 29.93 9.66
C ILE A 178 6.27 29.52 11.02
N ASP A 179 6.18 30.46 11.96
CA ASP A 179 5.70 30.19 13.33
C ASP A 179 4.16 30.06 13.41
N GLU A 180 3.44 30.41 12.35
CA GLU A 180 1.98 30.22 12.24
C GLU A 180 1.60 28.86 11.64
N ILE A 181 2.55 28.14 11.03
CA ILE A 181 2.32 26.86 10.33
C ILE A 181 1.67 25.83 11.27
N ALA A 182 2.31 25.51 12.39
CA ALA A 182 1.86 24.46 13.29
C ALA A 182 0.46 24.75 13.92
N PRO A 183 0.19 25.96 14.47
CA PRO A 183 -1.16 26.30 14.94
C PRO A 183 -2.25 26.19 13.87
N ILE A 184 -1.98 26.64 12.64
CA ILE A 184 -2.94 26.60 11.53
C ILE A 184 -3.25 25.16 11.12
N VAL A 185 -2.23 24.31 11.00
CA VAL A 185 -2.40 22.90 10.61
C VAL A 185 -3.12 22.10 11.68
N TRP A 186 -2.78 22.31 12.96
CA TRP A 186 -3.47 21.65 14.07
C TRP A 186 -4.95 22.05 14.13
N GLN A 187 -5.25 23.36 14.07
CA GLN A 187 -6.65 23.83 14.12
C GLN A 187 -7.47 23.28 12.95
N ASN A 188 -6.93 23.34 11.72
CA ASN A 188 -7.59 22.76 10.56
C ASN A 188 -7.83 21.25 10.71
N SER A 189 -6.92 20.52 11.36
CA SER A 189 -7.08 19.10 11.65
C SER A 189 -8.21 18.83 12.65
N GLN A 190 -8.34 19.64 13.71
CA GLN A 190 -9.47 19.54 14.63
C GLN A 190 -10.80 19.85 13.93
N ASP A 191 -10.84 20.90 13.11
CA ASP A 191 -12.03 21.30 12.35
C ASP A 191 -12.48 20.19 11.39
N VAL A 192 -11.54 19.59 10.65
CA VAL A 192 -11.80 18.45 9.75
C VAL A 192 -12.27 17.22 10.53
N ILE A 193 -11.63 16.87 11.65
CA ILE A 193 -12.07 15.76 12.51
C ILE A 193 -13.53 15.96 12.97
N ALA A 194 -13.88 17.18 13.42
CA ALA A 194 -15.23 17.50 13.86
C ALA A 194 -16.26 17.47 12.70
N GLN A 195 -15.91 18.05 11.56
CA GLN A 195 -16.76 18.10 10.35
C GLN A 195 -17.03 16.69 9.79
N ASN A 196 -15.99 15.85 9.74
CA ASN A 196 -16.04 14.55 9.08
C ASN A 196 -16.56 13.42 9.98
N ALA A 197 -16.71 13.61 11.31
CA ALA A 197 -17.05 12.57 12.29
C ALA A 197 -18.30 11.73 11.97
N ASN A 198 -19.22 12.24 11.15
CA ASN A 198 -20.45 11.55 10.75
C ASN A 198 -20.36 10.81 9.39
N LEU A 199 -19.29 11.02 8.62
CA LEU A 199 -19.10 10.42 7.30
C LEU A 199 -18.87 8.90 7.37
N PRO A 200 -19.06 8.14 6.27
CA PRO A 200 -18.84 6.70 6.26
C PRO A 200 -17.41 6.28 6.65
N GLY A 201 -16.37 7.01 6.20
CA GLY A 201 -14.97 6.69 6.53
C GLY A 201 -14.64 6.84 8.02
N ALA A 202 -15.27 7.79 8.71
CA ALA A 202 -15.18 7.97 10.17
C ALA A 202 -15.62 6.70 10.95
N LYS A 203 -16.48 5.89 10.33
CA LYS A 203 -17.09 4.66 10.87
C LYS A 203 -16.38 3.39 10.39
N THR A 204 -15.19 3.50 9.79
CA THR A 204 -14.37 2.36 9.36
C THR A 204 -14.13 1.39 10.52
N PRO A 205 -14.47 0.09 10.38
CA PRO A 205 -14.42 -0.85 11.49
C PRO A 205 -12.99 -1.24 11.84
N PHE A 206 -12.72 -1.33 13.14
CA PHE A 206 -11.47 -1.89 13.65
C PHE A 206 -11.74 -2.86 14.81
N VAL A 207 -10.79 -3.77 15.04
CA VAL A 207 -10.82 -4.77 16.12
C VAL A 207 -9.54 -4.62 16.93
N ILE A 208 -9.65 -4.42 18.24
CA ILE A 208 -8.50 -4.33 19.14
C ILE A 208 -8.34 -5.65 19.88
N TYR A 209 -7.14 -6.23 19.77
CA TYR A 209 -6.65 -7.30 20.61
C TYR A 209 -5.63 -6.74 21.60
N ARG A 210 -5.78 -7.10 22.87
CA ARG A 210 -4.86 -6.81 23.97
C ARG A 210 -4.36 -8.14 24.50
N SER A 211 -3.06 -8.29 24.64
CA SER A 211 -2.49 -9.53 25.19
C SER A 211 -2.71 -9.65 26.72
N PRO A 212 -2.74 -10.87 27.29
CA PRO A 212 -3.09 -11.08 28.70
C PRO A 212 -2.22 -10.35 29.73
N HIS A 213 -0.92 -10.14 29.45
CA HIS A 213 0.00 -9.48 30.37
C HIS A 213 0.19 -7.98 30.07
N LEU A 214 -0.56 -7.41 29.13
CA LEU A 214 -0.51 -6.00 28.79
C LEU A 214 -1.27 -5.17 29.86
N GLY A 215 -0.53 -4.41 30.66
CA GLY A 215 -1.09 -3.59 31.74
C GLY A 215 -2.20 -2.62 31.27
N ASP A 216 -3.19 -2.40 32.13
CA ASP A 216 -4.44 -1.69 31.79
C ASP A 216 -4.24 -0.26 31.26
N GLY A 217 -3.15 0.41 31.65
CA GLY A 217 -2.84 1.77 31.18
C GLY A 217 -2.41 1.86 29.72
N PHE A 218 -1.73 0.84 29.19
CA PHE A 218 -1.17 0.86 27.82
C PHE A 218 -2.29 0.80 26.78
N TYR A 219 -2.24 1.64 25.74
CA TYR A 219 -3.20 1.69 24.63
C TYR A 219 -4.69 1.74 25.02
N LYS A 220 -5.03 2.19 26.23
CA LYS A 220 -6.40 2.15 26.76
C LYS A 220 -7.38 2.97 25.91
N ASP A 221 -6.90 4.09 25.35
CA ASP A 221 -7.68 5.04 24.56
C ASP A 221 -7.58 4.79 23.04
N ALA A 222 -7.00 3.68 22.59
CA ALA A 222 -6.82 3.38 21.16
C ALA A 222 -8.12 3.41 20.33
N SER A 223 -9.28 3.13 20.95
CA SER A 223 -10.58 3.28 20.28
C SER A 223 -10.93 4.75 19.97
N LEU A 224 -10.43 5.71 20.76
CA LEU A 224 -10.57 7.15 20.52
C LEU A 224 -9.64 7.60 19.40
N TRP A 225 -8.34 7.30 19.51
CA TRP A 225 -7.31 7.68 18.52
C TRP A 225 -7.67 7.19 17.11
N MET A 226 -8.06 5.92 16.99
CA MET A 226 -8.53 5.34 15.73
C MET A 226 -9.76 6.04 15.14
N LYS A 227 -10.71 6.51 15.97
CA LYS A 227 -11.87 7.28 15.50
C LYS A 227 -11.48 8.69 15.05
N ARG A 228 -10.49 9.31 15.69
CA ARG A 228 -9.97 10.64 15.31
C ARG A 228 -9.30 10.57 13.94
N VAL A 229 -8.37 9.63 13.74
CA VAL A 229 -7.74 9.40 12.42
C VAL A 229 -8.75 8.97 11.35
N ASN A 230 -9.71 8.09 11.69
CA ASN A 230 -10.82 7.75 10.78
C ASN A 230 -11.63 8.98 10.35
N SER A 231 -11.85 9.94 11.26
CA SER A 231 -12.58 11.17 10.95
C SER A 231 -11.73 12.11 10.10
N LEU A 232 -10.45 12.29 10.45
CA LEU A 232 -9.51 13.13 9.71
C LEU A 232 -9.44 12.77 8.22
N TYR A 233 -9.48 11.48 7.87
CA TYR A 233 -9.41 11.01 6.48
C TYR A 233 -10.71 10.37 5.96
N ALA A 234 -11.86 10.69 6.54
CA ALA A 234 -13.14 10.02 6.22
C ALA A 234 -13.62 10.15 4.76
N ASN A 235 -13.07 11.11 4.00
CA ASN A 235 -13.32 11.31 2.57
C ASN A 235 -12.48 10.38 1.65
N PHE A 236 -11.51 9.67 2.20
CA PHE A 236 -10.58 8.81 1.46
C PHE A 236 -10.91 7.33 1.58
N ALA A 237 -10.24 6.48 0.81
CA ALA A 237 -10.39 5.04 0.94
C ALA A 237 -9.76 4.57 2.26
N HIS A 238 -10.45 3.71 3.00
CA HIS A 238 -9.89 3.03 4.17
C HIS A 238 -9.70 1.53 3.87
N PRO A 239 -8.87 0.82 4.66
CA PRO A 239 -8.95 -0.63 4.79
C PRO A 239 -10.40 -1.09 5.05
N ILE A 240 -10.81 -2.26 4.56
CA ILE A 240 -12.17 -2.77 4.81
C ILE A 240 -12.42 -3.07 6.29
N LYS A 241 -11.33 -3.34 7.02
CA LYS A 241 -11.24 -3.51 8.47
C LYS A 241 -9.77 -3.39 8.87
N THR A 242 -9.50 -2.85 10.06
CA THR A 242 -8.16 -2.86 10.67
C THR A 242 -8.14 -3.71 11.94
N TYR A 243 -7.11 -4.53 12.12
CA TYR A 243 -6.84 -5.24 13.38
C TYR A 243 -5.67 -4.56 14.11
N LEU A 244 -5.84 -4.27 15.40
CA LEU A 244 -4.79 -3.73 16.26
C LEU A 244 -4.37 -4.82 17.24
N TYR A 245 -3.09 -5.14 17.27
CA TYR A 245 -2.50 -6.15 18.15
C TYR A 245 -1.53 -5.48 19.11
N PHE A 246 -1.95 -5.34 20.36
CA PHE A 246 -1.13 -4.80 21.43
C PHE A 246 -0.62 -5.95 22.30
N THR A 247 0.71 -6.10 22.41
CA THR A 247 1.34 -7.26 23.07
C THR A 247 2.49 -6.88 23.98
N THR A 248 2.78 -7.76 24.93
CA THR A 248 4.07 -7.84 25.64
C THR A 248 5.00 -8.83 24.97
N GLY A 249 6.30 -8.80 25.30
CA GLY A 249 7.28 -9.80 24.88
C GLY A 249 7.05 -11.21 25.43
N GLN A 250 6.19 -11.38 26.44
CA GLN A 250 5.82 -12.69 26.99
C GLN A 250 4.65 -13.33 26.22
N ASP A 251 3.81 -12.52 25.57
CA ASP A 251 2.58 -12.94 24.89
C ASP A 251 2.72 -13.14 23.37
N LEU A 252 3.94 -13.23 22.85
CA LEU A 252 4.17 -13.21 21.40
C LEU A 252 3.49 -14.39 20.68
N GLU A 253 3.68 -15.61 21.19
CA GLU A 253 3.08 -16.82 20.62
C GLU A 253 1.56 -16.93 20.84
N SER A 254 0.98 -16.21 21.80
CA SER A 254 -0.48 -16.11 21.94
C SER A 254 -1.04 -15.08 20.96
N THR A 255 -0.40 -13.90 20.86
CA THR A 255 -0.73 -12.87 19.87
C THR A 255 -0.68 -13.40 18.44
N TYR A 256 0.34 -14.19 18.07
CA TYR A 256 0.40 -14.83 16.74
C TYR A 256 -0.77 -15.76 16.45
N LYS A 257 -1.30 -16.48 17.46
CA LYS A 257 -2.48 -17.34 17.28
C LYS A 257 -3.75 -16.53 17.03
N GLU A 258 -3.83 -15.30 17.56
CA GLU A 258 -4.96 -14.39 17.28
C GLU A 258 -4.82 -13.70 15.91
N VAL A 259 -3.59 -13.39 15.47
CA VAL A 259 -3.31 -12.95 14.09
C VAL A 259 -3.81 -14.00 13.10
N SER A 260 -3.42 -15.28 13.26
CA SER A 260 -3.81 -16.36 12.35
C SER A 260 -5.33 -16.64 12.28
N LYS A 261 -6.15 -16.11 13.20
CA LYS A 261 -7.63 -16.19 13.10
C LYS A 261 -8.24 -15.08 12.25
N SER A 262 -7.49 -14.01 12.00
CA SER A 262 -7.99 -12.77 11.41
C SER A 262 -7.60 -12.61 9.94
N ILE A 263 -6.59 -13.34 9.48
CA ILE A 263 -5.99 -13.25 8.15
C ILE A 263 -5.65 -14.65 7.58
N ASN A 264 -5.22 -14.67 6.32
CA ASN A 264 -4.73 -15.85 5.62
C ASN A 264 -3.45 -16.45 6.27
N ASP A 265 -3.39 -17.77 6.43
CA ASP A 265 -2.26 -18.52 7.01
C ASP A 265 -0.87 -18.15 6.44
N SER A 266 -0.79 -17.86 5.13
CA SER A 266 0.46 -17.44 4.50
C SER A 266 0.89 -16.07 4.98
N TYR A 267 -0.03 -15.10 5.04
CA TYR A 267 0.25 -13.78 5.59
C TYR A 267 0.60 -13.86 7.08
N ALA A 268 -0.04 -14.73 7.85
CA ALA A 268 0.30 -14.96 9.25
C ALA A 268 1.72 -15.51 9.44
N ARG A 269 2.19 -16.39 8.55
CA ARG A 269 3.60 -16.84 8.53
C ARG A 269 4.55 -15.71 8.13
N ASP A 270 4.25 -14.97 7.06
CA ASP A 270 5.08 -13.86 6.60
C ASP A 270 5.25 -12.80 7.70
N ILE A 271 4.18 -12.49 8.43
CA ILE A 271 4.21 -11.59 9.60
C ILE A 271 5.06 -12.19 10.74
N LYS A 272 5.02 -13.51 10.96
CA LYS A 272 5.87 -14.16 11.97
C LYS A 272 7.35 -14.09 11.61
N GLU A 273 7.70 -14.30 10.35
CA GLU A 273 9.09 -14.25 9.87
C GLU A 273 9.64 -12.81 9.81
N LEU A 274 8.87 -11.84 9.33
CA LEU A 274 9.30 -10.45 9.16
C LEU A 274 9.41 -9.67 10.48
N TYR A 275 8.51 -9.94 11.43
CA TYR A 275 8.33 -9.09 12.61
C TYR A 275 8.68 -9.75 13.95
N GLY A 276 8.89 -11.09 13.97
CA GLY A 276 9.18 -11.88 15.17
C GLY A 276 10.38 -11.41 15.99
N SER A 277 11.42 -10.89 15.36
CA SER A 277 12.60 -10.33 16.04
C SER A 277 12.52 -8.81 16.24
N SER A 278 11.84 -8.08 15.36
CA SER A 278 11.98 -6.62 15.25
C SER A 278 10.92 -5.81 16.00
N ILE A 279 9.67 -6.30 16.04
CA ILE A 279 8.60 -5.78 16.90
C ILE A 279 8.68 -6.47 18.26
N PHE A 280 8.67 -7.80 18.17
CA PHE A 280 8.30 -8.64 19.28
C PHE A 280 9.54 -8.95 20.14
N GLY A 281 10.70 -9.18 19.53
CA GLY A 281 11.98 -9.32 20.23
C GLY A 281 12.40 -8.09 21.08
N ARG A 282 12.24 -6.85 20.57
CA ARG A 282 12.62 -5.65 21.34
C ARG A 282 11.75 -5.45 22.61
N SER A 283 10.52 -5.96 22.59
CA SER A 283 9.62 -5.93 23.76
C SER A 283 9.96 -6.96 24.86
N ILE A 284 10.94 -7.84 24.62
CA ILE A 284 11.45 -8.80 25.61
C ILE A 284 12.57 -8.17 26.46
N ASP A 285 13.50 -7.45 25.81
CA ASP A 285 14.74 -6.98 26.45
C ASP A 285 14.68 -5.54 26.98
N CYS A 286 13.55 -4.83 26.79
CA CYS A 286 13.32 -3.43 27.20
C CYS A 286 14.36 -2.41 26.68
N LYS A 287 15.13 -2.75 25.64
CA LYS A 287 16.20 -1.92 25.06
C LYS A 287 15.81 -1.35 23.70
N GLY A 288 15.23 -0.15 23.71
CA GLY A 288 14.89 0.63 22.52
C GLY A 288 13.49 1.23 22.59
N SER A 289 13.10 1.99 21.55
CA SER A 289 11.75 2.51 21.40
C SER A 289 10.73 1.38 21.18
N SER A 290 9.49 1.58 21.65
CA SER A 290 8.36 0.69 21.33
C SER A 290 8.21 0.56 19.81
N PRO A 291 8.37 -0.64 19.24
CA PRO A 291 8.29 -0.82 17.81
C PRO A 291 6.84 -0.93 17.36
N GLY A 292 6.32 0.13 16.75
CA GLY A 292 5.16 0.05 15.89
C GLY A 292 5.49 -0.64 14.57
N ARG A 293 4.53 -1.36 13.97
CA ARG A 293 4.50 -1.68 12.53
C ARG A 293 3.08 -1.81 12.01
N ALA A 294 2.88 -1.37 10.78
CA ALA A 294 1.70 -1.63 9.99
C ALA A 294 1.93 -2.75 8.95
N HIS A 295 0.89 -3.50 8.62
CA HIS A 295 0.89 -4.48 7.53
C HIS A 295 -0.50 -4.60 6.89
N THR A 296 -0.56 -4.79 5.57
CA THR A 296 -1.84 -4.87 4.83
C THR A 296 -1.97 -6.20 4.10
N GLN A 297 -3.03 -6.98 4.39
CA GLN A 297 -3.38 -8.11 3.55
C GLN A 297 -4.06 -7.62 2.27
N PHE A 298 -3.52 -8.07 1.13
CA PHE A 298 -4.09 -7.86 -0.19
C PHE A 298 -4.60 -9.19 -0.75
N PRO A 299 -5.62 -9.19 -1.63
CA PRO A 299 -6.29 -8.02 -2.24
C PRO A 299 -7.44 -7.43 -1.41
N GLU A 300 -7.77 -8.00 -0.25
CA GLU A 300 -8.95 -7.61 0.55
C GLU A 300 -8.85 -6.23 1.20
N LEU A 301 -7.63 -5.67 1.34
CA LEU A 301 -7.36 -4.44 2.11
C LEU A 301 -7.74 -4.61 3.60
N ILE A 302 -7.34 -5.72 4.20
CA ILE A 302 -7.41 -5.89 5.66
C ILE A 302 -6.15 -5.32 6.26
N GLY A 303 -6.29 -4.25 7.05
CA GLY A 303 -5.16 -3.60 7.68
C GLY A 303 -4.81 -4.22 9.03
N MET A 304 -3.55 -4.10 9.42
CA MET A 304 -3.02 -4.55 10.70
C MET A 304 -2.06 -3.51 11.26
N VAL A 305 -2.16 -3.26 12.56
CA VAL A 305 -1.23 -2.44 13.34
C VAL A 305 -0.76 -3.27 14.53
N PHE A 306 0.55 -3.36 14.70
CA PHE A 306 1.21 -4.11 15.76
C PHE A 306 1.96 -3.15 16.66
N ALA A 307 1.79 -3.29 17.98
CA ALA A 307 2.55 -2.54 18.96
C ALA A 307 3.04 -3.44 20.09
N GLY A 308 4.34 -3.37 20.37
CA GLY A 308 4.95 -3.96 21.55
C GLY A 308 5.05 -2.95 22.69
N SER A 309 4.69 -3.37 23.90
CA SER A 309 4.94 -2.63 25.13
C SER A 309 5.89 -3.37 26.06
N CYS A 310 6.75 -2.62 26.74
CA CYS A 310 7.53 -3.07 27.89
C CYS A 310 6.79 -2.67 29.17
N ILE A 311 6.81 -3.51 30.20
CA ILE A 311 6.01 -3.31 31.42
C ILE A 311 6.46 -2.06 32.22
N ASP A 312 7.74 -1.68 32.11
CA ASP A 312 8.39 -0.63 32.91
C ASP A 312 8.68 0.67 32.13
N GLY A 313 8.15 0.85 30.92
CA GLY A 313 8.48 1.98 30.05
C GLY A 313 7.37 3.03 29.91
N GLU A 314 7.70 4.30 30.15
CA GLU A 314 6.86 5.43 29.71
C GLU A 314 7.00 5.60 28.19
N PHE A 315 6.04 5.05 27.44
CA PHE A 315 5.93 5.25 26.00
C PHE A 315 4.68 6.07 25.67
N ASN A 316 4.83 7.03 24.77
CA ASN A 316 3.68 7.54 24.04
C ASN A 316 3.09 6.37 23.24
N ASN A 317 1.88 6.00 23.61
CA ASN A 317 1.16 4.86 23.02
C ASN A 317 0.22 5.31 21.89
N GLU A 318 -0.07 6.61 21.83
CA GLU A 318 -1.02 7.27 20.94
C GLU A 318 -0.39 7.52 19.56
N ASP A 319 0.71 8.27 19.53
CA ASP A 319 1.43 8.68 18.32
C ASP A 319 1.86 7.49 17.44
N MET A 320 2.42 6.44 18.03
CA MET A 320 2.84 5.26 17.29
C MET A 320 1.64 4.49 16.69
N VAL A 321 0.51 4.36 17.42
CA VAL A 321 -0.68 3.67 16.87
C VAL A 321 -1.27 4.45 15.70
N THR A 322 -1.34 5.78 15.79
CA THR A 322 -1.91 6.61 14.73
C THR A 322 -0.96 6.84 13.56
N HIS A 323 0.35 6.87 13.79
CA HIS A 323 1.38 6.81 12.73
C HIS A 323 1.22 5.53 11.90
N GLU A 324 1.29 4.35 12.55
CA GLU A 324 1.22 3.06 11.86
C GLU A 324 -0.16 2.84 11.21
N TYR A 325 -1.26 3.31 11.83
CA TYR A 325 -2.56 3.24 11.17
C TYR A 325 -2.66 4.15 9.94
N THR A 326 -1.98 5.30 9.93
CA THR A 326 -1.96 6.18 8.74
C THR A 326 -1.37 5.46 7.53
N HIS A 327 -0.35 4.63 7.70
CA HIS A 327 0.18 3.79 6.62
C HIS A 327 -0.87 2.86 6.01
N GLN A 328 -1.90 2.47 6.75
CA GLN A 328 -2.99 1.62 6.22
C GLN A 328 -3.95 2.41 5.33
N ILE A 329 -4.15 3.70 5.60
CA ILE A 329 -4.96 4.61 4.76
C ILE A 329 -4.17 5.00 3.51
N GLN A 330 -2.86 5.23 3.64
CA GLN A 330 -1.92 5.38 2.53
C GLN A 330 -1.98 4.17 1.56
N GLU A 331 -1.83 2.95 2.09
CA GLU A 331 -1.92 1.72 1.28
C GLU A 331 -3.28 1.57 0.58
N ALA A 332 -4.38 2.01 1.21
CA ALA A 332 -5.70 2.01 0.59
C ALA A 332 -5.83 3.00 -0.59
N GLN A 333 -5.05 4.09 -0.62
CA GLN A 333 -4.95 4.99 -1.78
C GLN A 333 -4.04 4.41 -2.87
N LEU A 334 -2.91 3.82 -2.46
CA LEU A 334 -1.83 3.35 -3.35
C LEU A 334 -2.09 1.97 -3.96
N TRP A 335 -3.06 1.21 -3.43
CA TRP A 335 -3.42 -0.11 -3.94
C TRP A 335 -3.89 -0.05 -5.40
N ASN A 336 -3.03 -0.56 -6.28
CA ASN A 336 -3.27 -0.55 -7.72
C ASN A 336 -4.03 -1.78 -8.25
N GLY A 337 -4.43 -2.70 -7.37
CA GLY A 337 -5.07 -3.96 -7.73
C GLY A 337 -4.12 -5.12 -8.05
N GLN A 338 -2.83 -4.99 -7.75
CA GLN A 338 -1.81 -6.05 -7.92
C GLN A 338 -0.78 -6.07 -6.77
N ARG A 339 -0.28 -4.89 -6.37
CA ARG A 339 0.64 -4.69 -5.24
C ARG A 339 0.48 -3.28 -4.66
N SER A 340 1.10 -3.00 -3.52
CA SER A 340 1.28 -1.62 -3.03
C SER A 340 1.89 -0.73 -4.13
N GLY A 341 1.41 0.50 -4.23
CA GLY A 341 2.00 1.54 -5.08
C GLY A 341 3.20 2.24 -4.46
N ARG A 342 3.45 2.07 -3.15
CA ARG A 342 4.43 2.81 -2.33
C ARG A 342 5.79 2.92 -2.99
N ASP A 343 6.46 1.79 -3.24
CA ASP A 343 7.81 1.74 -3.85
C ASP A 343 7.87 2.14 -5.34
N ILE A 344 6.76 2.59 -5.92
CA ILE A 344 6.63 2.91 -7.35
C ILE A 344 6.32 4.40 -7.57
N VAL A 345 5.40 4.97 -6.78
CA VAL A 345 4.86 6.32 -7.02
C VAL A 345 4.94 7.26 -5.81
N GLU A 346 5.17 6.75 -4.59
CA GLU A 346 5.09 7.55 -3.38
C GLU A 346 6.49 8.06 -2.96
N PRO A 347 6.73 9.39 -2.89
CA PRO A 347 8.01 9.92 -2.44
C PRO A 347 8.32 9.52 -1.00
N CYS A 348 9.56 9.13 -0.69
CA CYS A 348 9.92 8.71 0.67
C CYS A 348 9.71 9.79 1.72
N TRP A 349 9.79 11.08 1.37
CA TRP A 349 9.53 12.17 2.32
C TRP A 349 8.07 12.23 2.75
N MET A 350 7.15 11.72 1.93
CA MET A 350 5.72 11.70 2.25
C MET A 350 5.35 10.48 3.10
N VAL A 351 5.93 9.30 2.80
CA VAL A 351 5.70 8.01 3.48
C VAL A 351 5.59 8.16 5.00
N GLU A 352 6.68 8.53 5.66
CA GLU A 352 6.71 8.69 7.11
C GLU A 352 6.23 10.08 7.52
N GLY A 353 6.52 11.13 6.75
CA GLY A 353 6.17 12.51 7.10
C GLY A 353 4.67 12.75 7.27
N GLN A 354 3.85 12.07 6.47
CA GLN A 354 2.39 12.10 6.56
C GLN A 354 1.86 11.33 7.78
N ALA A 355 2.46 10.17 8.07
CA ALA A 355 2.11 9.37 9.24
C ALA A 355 2.50 10.09 10.55
N THR A 356 3.69 10.68 10.60
CA THR A 356 4.17 11.48 11.73
C THR A 356 3.35 12.77 11.90
N LEU A 357 2.98 13.46 10.81
CA LEU A 357 2.08 14.61 10.90
C LEU A 357 0.73 14.20 11.50
N THR A 358 0.13 13.11 11.00
CA THR A 358 -1.15 12.60 11.49
C THR A 358 -1.11 12.32 12.99
N ALA A 359 -0.07 11.61 13.44
CA ALA A 359 0.15 11.30 14.85
C ALA A 359 0.28 12.52 15.76
N GLY A 360 0.79 13.64 15.23
CA GLY A 360 0.87 14.90 15.96
C GLY A 360 -0.43 15.70 15.95
N VAL A 361 -1.05 15.88 14.77
CA VAL A 361 -2.21 16.78 14.63
C VAL A 361 -3.51 16.19 15.15
N GLU A 362 -3.58 14.87 15.30
CA GLU A 362 -4.73 14.20 15.93
C GLU A 362 -4.76 14.41 17.44
N LEU A 363 -3.68 14.87 18.08
CA LEU A 363 -3.68 15.19 19.52
C LEU A 363 -4.72 16.27 19.85
N ASP A 364 -5.34 16.15 21.02
CA ASP A 364 -6.55 16.89 21.44
C ASP A 364 -6.31 18.36 21.81
N THR A 365 -5.05 18.79 21.98
CA THR A 365 -4.69 20.17 22.29
C THR A 365 -3.46 20.63 21.50
N LEU A 366 -3.43 21.91 21.13
CA LEU A 366 -2.31 22.54 20.43
C LEU A 366 -1.00 22.40 21.22
N GLN A 367 -1.04 22.52 22.55
CA GLN A 367 0.16 22.39 23.38
C GLN A 367 0.79 20.99 23.25
N ARG A 368 -0.02 19.92 23.37
CA ARG A 368 0.48 18.55 23.18
C ARG A 368 1.07 18.35 21.78
N TYR A 369 0.44 18.89 20.74
CA TYR A 369 1.01 18.87 19.39
C TYR A 369 2.38 19.58 19.31
N LEU A 370 2.50 20.78 19.87
CA LEU A 370 3.76 21.53 19.88
C LEU A 370 4.86 20.84 20.70
N ASP A 371 4.51 20.22 21.82
CA ASP A 371 5.44 19.45 22.67
C ASP A 371 5.96 18.21 21.92
N THR A 372 5.06 17.41 21.33
CA THR A 372 5.42 16.23 20.54
C THR A 372 6.16 16.59 19.25
N LYS A 373 5.85 17.73 18.63
CA LYS A 373 6.48 18.23 17.41
C LYS A 373 8.00 18.35 17.53
N PHE A 374 8.54 18.67 18.72
CA PHE A 374 9.99 18.73 18.93
C PHE A 374 10.65 17.37 18.70
N GLY A 375 10.09 16.29 19.27
CA GLY A 375 10.56 14.92 19.05
C GLY A 375 10.37 14.45 17.61
N MET A 376 9.23 14.76 17.00
CA MET A 376 8.96 14.46 15.57
C MET A 376 9.92 15.18 14.62
N SER A 377 10.38 16.38 14.99
CA SER A 377 11.35 17.15 14.20
C SER A 377 12.80 16.71 14.44
N HIS A 378 13.07 15.71 15.29
CA HIS A 378 14.44 15.28 15.58
C HIS A 378 15.10 14.62 14.35
N PRO A 379 16.34 14.99 14.00
CA PRO A 379 16.98 14.47 12.79
C PRO A 379 17.61 13.09 12.99
N TYR A 380 16.99 12.07 12.41
CA TYR A 380 17.54 10.72 12.36
C TYR A 380 18.22 10.41 11.03
N LEU A 381 19.40 9.81 11.06
CA LEU A 381 20.01 9.11 9.92
C LEU A 381 20.12 7.63 10.24
N LEU A 382 20.02 6.75 9.24
CA LEU A 382 20.32 5.32 9.45
C LEU A 382 21.83 5.07 9.41
N GLY A 383 22.30 4.13 10.23
CA GLY A 383 23.66 3.60 10.17
C GLY A 383 23.92 2.79 8.90
N PRO A 384 25.16 2.34 8.65
CA PRO A 384 25.55 1.63 7.43
C PRO A 384 24.77 0.33 7.16
N GLY A 385 24.19 -0.31 8.19
CA GLY A 385 23.34 -1.50 8.06
C GLY A 385 21.86 -1.21 7.76
N GLY A 386 21.42 0.05 7.80
CA GLY A 386 20.00 0.43 7.64
C GLY A 386 19.08 0.07 8.82
N THR A 387 19.61 -0.55 9.88
CA THR A 387 18.87 -1.11 11.02
C THR A 387 18.86 -0.25 12.27
N ASP A 388 19.86 0.62 12.41
CA ASP A 388 20.16 1.40 13.60
C ASP A 388 20.20 2.89 13.24
N TYR A 389 19.98 3.77 14.22
CA TYR A 389 20.14 5.21 14.02
C TYR A 389 21.58 5.66 14.28
N VAL A 390 22.01 6.70 13.58
CA VAL A 390 23.21 7.47 13.93
C VAL A 390 22.83 8.41 15.06
N ASP A 391 23.45 8.26 16.22
CA ASP A 391 23.24 9.14 17.37
C ASP A 391 23.66 10.59 17.05
N ASN A 392 22.76 11.55 17.30
CA ASN A 392 22.97 12.99 17.19
C ASN A 392 23.75 13.43 15.93
N PRO A 393 23.22 13.20 14.71
CA PRO A 393 23.90 13.54 13.48
C PRO A 393 24.05 15.07 13.38
N LYS A 394 25.30 15.56 13.39
CA LYS A 394 25.61 17.00 13.26
C LYS A 394 25.35 17.50 11.83
N ILE A 395 24.09 17.76 11.53
CA ILE A 395 23.64 18.29 10.24
C ILE A 395 23.50 19.82 10.33
N THR A 396 24.17 20.52 9.42
CA THR A 396 23.93 21.95 9.17
C THR A 396 22.74 22.09 8.22
N TRP A 397 21.62 22.55 8.74
CA TRP A 397 20.39 22.72 7.96
C TRP A 397 20.46 23.95 7.05
N THR A 398 20.73 23.71 5.77
CA THR A 398 20.59 24.72 4.70
C THR A 398 19.52 24.32 3.70
N LYS A 399 19.03 25.30 2.95
CA LYS A 399 18.11 25.10 1.83
C LYS A 399 18.66 24.07 0.82
N GLU A 400 19.96 24.11 0.54
CA GLU A 400 20.65 23.22 -0.40
C GLU A 400 20.69 21.78 0.13
N TYR A 401 20.86 21.59 1.45
CA TYR A 401 20.80 20.27 2.07
C TYR A 401 19.42 19.64 1.89
N VAL A 402 18.34 20.39 2.19
CA VAL A 402 16.96 19.93 2.05
C VAL A 402 16.58 19.70 0.57
N LEU A 403 17.00 20.59 -0.34
CA LEU A 403 16.83 20.38 -1.79
C LEU A 403 17.53 19.11 -2.29
N ASN A 404 18.72 18.80 -1.78
CA ASN A 404 19.41 17.57 -2.15
C ASN A 404 18.75 16.33 -1.55
N TYR A 405 18.18 16.41 -0.34
CA TYR A 405 17.33 15.36 0.20
C TYR A 405 16.09 15.12 -0.68
N TYR A 406 15.39 16.17 -1.12
CA TYR A 406 14.21 16.04 -1.99
C TYR A 406 14.50 15.33 -3.32
N LYS A 407 15.66 15.61 -3.95
CA LYS A 407 16.08 14.91 -5.18
C LYS A 407 16.16 13.40 -4.99
N ASP A 408 16.76 12.96 -3.88
CA ASP A 408 16.87 11.54 -3.54
C ASP A 408 15.50 10.97 -3.16
N ALA A 409 14.75 11.67 -2.30
CA ALA A 409 13.47 11.23 -1.74
C ALA A 409 12.33 11.13 -2.77
N ASN A 410 12.40 11.88 -3.89
CA ASN A 410 11.46 11.79 -5.01
C ASN A 410 11.69 10.57 -5.93
N ILE A 411 12.59 9.65 -5.57
CA ILE A 411 12.83 8.41 -6.32
C ILE A 411 12.42 7.21 -5.43
N PRO A 412 11.14 6.79 -5.43
CA PRO A 412 10.58 5.83 -4.47
C PRO A 412 11.35 4.52 -4.36
N SER A 413 11.87 4.00 -5.48
CA SER A 413 12.60 2.73 -5.53
C SER A 413 14.02 2.80 -4.96
N GLU A 414 14.59 3.99 -4.77
CA GLU A 414 15.98 4.20 -4.38
C GLU A 414 16.14 4.86 -3.00
N CYS A 415 15.24 5.77 -2.61
CA CYS A 415 15.37 6.53 -1.37
C CYS A 415 15.46 5.66 -0.10
N LYS A 416 14.72 4.53 -0.06
CA LYS A 416 14.80 3.53 1.03
C LYS A 416 16.14 2.81 1.15
N LYS A 417 17.02 2.91 0.15
CA LYS A 417 18.38 2.31 0.14
C LYS A 417 19.45 3.27 0.66
N THR A 418 19.05 4.47 1.10
CA THR A 418 19.96 5.52 1.58
C THR A 418 19.83 5.70 3.08
N ASN A 419 20.91 6.11 3.74
CA ASN A 419 20.87 6.50 5.16
C ASN A 419 19.94 7.68 5.45
N LYS A 420 19.61 8.48 4.42
CA LYS A 420 18.68 9.61 4.49
C LYS A 420 17.21 9.20 4.58
N PHE A 421 16.85 7.91 4.43
CA PHE A 421 15.44 7.50 4.52
C PHE A 421 14.80 7.97 5.84
N ALA A 422 15.53 7.87 6.96
CA ALA A 422 15.06 8.31 8.28
C ALA A 422 14.78 9.82 8.40
N LEU A 423 15.27 10.67 7.48
CA LEU A 423 14.88 12.08 7.42
C LEU A 423 13.43 12.29 6.97
N SER A 424 12.73 11.25 6.49
CA SER A 424 11.30 11.33 6.19
C SER A 424 10.45 11.61 7.45
N TYR A 425 10.85 11.10 8.61
CA TYR A 425 10.17 11.37 9.89
C TYR A 425 10.25 12.85 10.32
N SER A 426 11.30 13.59 9.93
CA SER A 426 11.50 14.99 10.34
C SER A 426 11.44 15.98 9.19
N VAL A 427 12.36 15.90 8.22
CA VAL A 427 12.33 16.74 7.01
C VAL A 427 11.05 16.48 6.21
N GLY A 428 10.65 15.21 6.08
CA GLY A 428 9.38 14.85 5.44
C GLY A 428 8.15 15.37 6.19
N PHE A 429 8.08 15.15 7.51
CA PHE A 429 7.03 15.70 8.39
C PHE A 429 6.85 17.21 8.21
N LEU A 430 7.92 18.00 8.32
CA LEU A 430 7.86 19.45 8.15
C LEU A 430 7.49 19.87 6.72
N THR A 431 7.82 19.05 5.72
CA THR A 431 7.39 19.28 4.33
C THR A 431 5.87 19.10 4.19
N VAL A 432 5.31 18.02 4.76
CA VAL A 432 3.87 17.75 4.76
C VAL A 432 3.12 18.79 5.61
N GLU A 433 3.68 19.21 6.75
CA GLU A 433 3.16 20.27 7.60
C GLU A 433 3.04 21.60 6.82
N ALA A 434 4.11 22.03 6.15
CA ALA A 434 4.13 23.24 5.34
C ALA A 434 3.13 23.19 4.16
N LEU A 435 2.98 22.03 3.51
CA LEU A 435 1.97 21.83 2.46
C LEU A 435 0.54 21.88 3.01
N SER A 436 0.31 21.30 4.19
CA SER A 436 -0.97 21.34 4.90
C SER A 436 -1.36 22.76 5.33
N ALA A 437 -0.40 23.60 5.71
CA ALA A 437 -0.68 25.01 6.02
C ALA A 437 -1.17 25.80 4.79
N ILE A 438 -0.80 25.38 3.57
CA ILE A 438 -1.19 26.04 2.32
C ILE A 438 -2.52 25.49 1.77
N ARG A 439 -2.79 24.19 1.88
CA ARG A 439 -3.96 23.51 1.24
C ARG A 439 -4.87 22.71 2.17
N GLY A 440 -4.62 22.72 3.48
CA GLY A 440 -5.37 21.93 4.46
C GLY A 440 -4.83 20.52 4.63
N ILE A 441 -5.10 19.90 5.78
CA ILE A 441 -4.56 18.59 6.17
C ILE A 441 -4.97 17.45 5.23
N GLU A 442 -6.16 17.50 4.62
CA GLU A 442 -6.58 16.47 3.66
C GLU A 442 -5.82 16.54 2.31
N SER A 443 -5.04 17.61 2.06
CA SER A 443 -4.41 17.85 0.75
C SER A 443 -3.34 16.82 0.38
N HIS A 444 -2.51 16.39 1.34
CA HIS A 444 -1.47 15.39 1.06
C HIS A 444 -2.07 14.00 0.78
N MET A 445 -3.15 13.62 1.48
CA MET A 445 -3.89 12.37 1.20
C MET A 445 -4.61 12.42 -0.16
N SER A 446 -5.09 13.61 -0.58
CA SER A 446 -5.62 13.84 -1.92
C SER A 446 -4.54 13.76 -3.01
N PHE A 447 -3.34 14.26 -2.74
CA PHE A 447 -2.19 14.10 -3.62
C PHE A 447 -1.79 12.62 -3.76
N GLU A 448 -1.73 11.89 -2.65
CA GLU A 448 -1.47 10.45 -2.62
C GLU A 448 -2.51 9.64 -3.40
N GLN A 449 -3.80 9.94 -3.24
CA GLN A 449 -4.88 9.33 -4.03
C GLN A 449 -4.68 9.54 -5.54
N LYS A 450 -4.17 10.71 -5.97
CA LYS A 450 -3.82 10.97 -7.38
C LYS A 450 -2.61 10.14 -7.84
N LEU A 451 -1.59 9.99 -7.00
CA LEU A 451 -0.42 9.11 -7.28
C LEU A 451 -0.84 7.64 -7.41
N GLY A 452 -1.64 7.13 -6.45
CA GLY A 452 -2.19 5.77 -6.47
C GLY A 452 -3.09 5.51 -7.69
N ALA A 453 -3.89 6.51 -8.09
CA ALA A 453 -4.65 6.48 -9.34
C ALA A 453 -3.77 6.52 -10.61
N GLY A 454 -2.47 6.81 -10.50
CA GLY A 454 -1.49 6.78 -11.58
C GLY A 454 -1.30 8.10 -12.32
N VAL A 455 -1.72 9.21 -11.71
CA VAL A 455 -1.38 10.55 -12.20
C VAL A 455 0.12 10.77 -11.97
N PRO A 456 0.90 11.20 -12.98
CA PRO A 456 2.33 11.48 -12.79
C PRO A 456 2.56 12.54 -11.71
N PHE A 457 3.65 12.39 -10.94
CA PHE A 457 3.99 13.21 -9.77
C PHE A 457 3.78 14.72 -10.01
N ASP A 458 4.42 15.29 -11.04
CA ASP A 458 4.33 16.74 -11.31
C ASP A 458 2.89 17.21 -11.55
N LYS A 459 2.09 16.41 -12.27
CA LYS A 459 0.68 16.70 -12.54
C LYS A 459 -0.19 16.54 -11.31
N ALA A 460 0.06 15.51 -10.49
CA ALA A 460 -0.64 15.32 -9.24
C ALA A 460 -0.34 16.48 -8.27
N PHE A 461 0.92 16.94 -8.23
CA PHE A 461 1.36 18.03 -7.36
C PHE A 461 0.76 19.36 -7.81
N ILE A 462 0.81 19.70 -9.10
CA ILE A 462 0.15 20.90 -9.66
C ILE A 462 -1.36 20.86 -9.38
N ASN A 463 -2.02 19.71 -9.59
CA ASN A 463 -3.46 19.59 -9.39
C ASN A 463 -3.89 19.78 -7.92
N THR A 464 -3.07 19.37 -6.94
CA THR A 464 -3.40 19.54 -5.51
C THR A 464 -2.95 20.92 -4.99
N PHE A 465 -1.73 21.37 -5.32
CA PHE A 465 -1.10 22.53 -4.68
C PHE A 465 -1.19 23.81 -5.51
N GLY A 466 -1.40 23.72 -6.83
CA GLY A 466 -1.60 24.84 -7.75
C GLY A 466 -0.31 25.46 -8.29
N ILE A 467 0.85 24.82 -8.09
CA ILE A 467 2.18 25.26 -8.54
C ILE A 467 3.01 24.02 -8.90
N SER A 468 4.08 24.14 -9.71
CA SER A 468 4.96 23.00 -9.98
C SER A 468 5.82 22.61 -8.76
N TRP A 469 6.29 21.37 -8.74
CA TRP A 469 7.24 20.93 -7.71
C TRP A 469 8.56 21.70 -7.78
N ASP A 470 9.07 21.98 -8.98
CA ASP A 470 10.34 22.68 -9.18
C ASP A 470 10.32 24.12 -8.63
N GLU A 471 9.15 24.78 -8.66
CA GLU A 471 8.93 26.08 -8.03
C GLU A 471 8.68 25.96 -6.51
N ALA A 472 7.95 24.94 -6.05
CA ALA A 472 7.60 24.74 -4.65
C ALA A 472 8.79 24.27 -3.79
N ALA A 473 9.59 23.32 -4.29
CA ALA A 473 10.64 22.67 -3.53
C ALA A 473 11.71 23.63 -2.97
N PRO A 474 12.17 24.68 -3.70
CA PRO A 474 13.06 25.70 -3.14
C PRO A 474 12.43 26.55 -2.02
N ILE A 475 11.11 26.72 -2.02
CA ILE A 475 10.36 27.46 -0.99
C ILE A 475 10.23 26.57 0.25
N LEU A 476 9.72 25.35 0.07
CA LEU A 476 9.60 24.33 1.13
C LEU A 476 10.96 24.04 1.79
N ALA A 477 12.03 23.89 1.00
CA ALA A 477 13.38 23.68 1.51
C ALA A 477 13.89 24.84 2.39
N THR A 478 13.45 26.08 2.11
CA THR A 478 13.77 27.24 2.96
C THR A 478 13.03 27.12 4.30
N VAL A 479 11.71 26.87 4.27
CA VAL A 479 10.87 26.71 5.47
C VAL A 479 11.37 25.59 6.36
N VAL A 480 11.59 24.40 5.79
CA VAL A 480 12.02 23.21 6.52
C VAL A 480 13.44 23.38 7.08
N ALA A 481 14.38 23.97 6.33
CA ALA A 481 15.71 24.26 6.86
C ALA A 481 15.66 25.24 8.05
N THR A 482 14.82 26.28 7.98
CA THR A 482 14.61 27.22 9.09
C THR A 482 13.97 26.54 10.30
N GLN A 483 12.96 25.67 10.12
CA GLN A 483 12.35 24.93 11.23
C GLN A 483 13.35 23.94 11.86
N MET A 484 14.07 23.14 11.07
CA MET A 484 15.09 22.20 11.57
C MET A 484 16.23 22.90 12.31
N ALA A 485 16.63 24.10 11.86
CA ALA A 485 17.63 24.91 12.57
C ALA A 485 17.18 25.40 13.96
N LYS A 486 15.87 25.50 14.22
CA LYS A 486 15.32 25.81 15.56
C LYS A 486 15.31 24.60 16.50
N VAL A 487 15.40 23.37 15.99
CA VAL A 487 15.36 22.12 16.77
C VAL A 487 16.76 21.68 17.23
N ASN A 488 17.80 22.13 16.52
CA ASN A 488 19.20 21.83 16.84
C ASN A 488 19.87 22.82 17.82
N ASN A 489 19.11 23.80 18.35
CA ASN A 489 19.55 24.80 19.33
C ASN A 489 18.74 24.68 20.62
#